data_AF-A0A3C1M1Y8-F1
#
_entry.id   AF-A0A3C1M1Y8-F1
#
_cell.length_a   1.000
_cell.length_b   1.000
_cell.length_c   1.000
_cell.angle_alpha   90.00
_cell.angle_beta   90.00
_cell.angle_gamma   90.00
#
_symmetry.space_group_name_H-M   'P 1'
#
loop_
_entity.id
_entity.type
_entity.pdbx_description
1 polymer ?
#
loop_
_entity_poly.entity_id
_entity_poly.type
_entity_poly.pdbx_seq_one_letter_code
_entity_poly.pdbx_strand_id
1 'polypeptide(L)'
;MGNIVGWLVGAVSLFFTVYGLLSWLKLPIGGFGDWVAGAAIFLWLLTIATVPWNIHFQAREVIVEAEQSRERGIPIDRVKVEYARMLARRALIVAIAVHLATAAGLYFLGLTRLGTLGYIGAIAALLLTVLRPLLRFYQFLVFRLRGLLQEVTYPREDVVELRHRVNALEDEVKRLAEQLDAENPYSYVAKHQAFQNQTLVEQAQLRRAHEDLAARQAADAVRLADEAQQAIAQLSEDARFLGQVRELIRFFKQA
;
A
#
# COMPACT_ATOMS: atom_id res chain seq x y z
N MET A 1 11.90 3.30 22.38
CA MET A 1 12.34 4.02 23.59
C MET A 1 13.82 3.75 23.78
N GLY A 2 14.69 4.58 23.22
CA GLY A 2 16.14 4.37 23.29
C GLY A 2 16.67 4.54 24.71
N ASN A 3 17.48 3.58 25.18
CA ASN A 3 18.31 3.53 26.40
C ASN A 3 18.19 4.68 27.43
N ILE A 4 17.00 4.97 27.94
CA ILE A 4 16.80 5.91 29.06
C ILE A 4 17.58 5.41 30.28
N VAL A 5 17.58 4.09 30.50
CA VAL A 5 18.38 3.43 31.54
C VAL A 5 19.87 3.69 31.32
N GLY A 6 20.38 3.55 30.09
CA GLY A 6 21.78 3.83 29.78
C GLY A 6 22.17 5.29 30.00
N TRP A 7 21.31 6.23 29.62
CA TRP A 7 21.53 7.65 29.85
C TRP A 7 21.49 8.00 31.35
N LEU A 8 20.57 7.43 32.11
CA LEU A 8 20.49 7.61 33.56
C LEU A 8 21.73 7.04 34.27
N VAL A 9 22.16 5.83 33.89
CA VAL A 9 23.39 5.21 34.42
C VAL A 9 24.61 6.07 34.10
N GLY A 10 24.72 6.57 32.86
CA GLY A 10 25.80 7.47 32.46
C GLY A 10 25.80 8.79 33.24
N ALA A 11 24.64 9.40 33.43
CA ALA A 11 24.50 10.66 34.19
C ALA A 11 24.85 10.47 35.68
N VAL A 12 24.39 9.38 36.31
CA VAL A 12 24.74 9.06 37.70
C VAL A 12 26.22 8.74 37.84
N SER A 13 26.79 7.97 36.90
CA SER A 13 28.22 7.67 36.88
C SER A 13 29.06 8.93 36.78
N LEU A 14 28.75 9.81 35.82
CA LEU A 14 29.41 11.11 35.65
C LEU A 14 29.29 11.98 36.91
N PHE A 15 28.10 12.03 37.52
CA PHE A 15 27.86 12.81 38.75
C PHE A 15 28.77 12.35 39.90
N PHE A 16 28.93 11.03 40.09
CA PHE A 16 29.85 10.50 41.11
C PHE A 16 31.33 10.60 40.70
N THR A 17 31.67 10.57 39.41
CA THR A 17 33.03 10.87 38.93
C THR A 17 33.43 12.31 39.25
N VAL A 18 32.53 13.27 39.02
CA VAL A 18 32.73 14.67 39.38
C VAL A 18 32.92 14.83 40.89
N TYR A 19 32.11 14.15 41.71
CA TYR A 19 32.32 14.10 43.16
C TYR A 19 33.72 13.60 43.52
N GLY A 20 34.16 12.48 42.93
CA GLY A 20 35.48 11.91 43.17
C GLY A 20 36.61 12.88 42.83
N LEU A 21 36.51 13.58 41.70
CA LEU A 21 37.48 14.58 41.27
C LEU A 21 37.53 15.79 42.21
N LEU A 22 36.37 16.35 42.57
CA LEU A 22 36.27 17.52 43.45
C LEU A 22 36.71 17.19 44.89
N SER A 23 36.40 15.97 45.36
CA SER A 23 36.86 15.46 46.66
C SER A 23 38.38 15.28 46.68
N TRP A 24 38.95 14.79 45.58
CA TRP A 24 40.41 14.69 45.41
C TRP A 24 41.09 16.07 45.46
N LEU A 25 40.45 17.10 44.91
CA LEU A 25 40.88 18.50 44.99
C LEU A 25 40.63 19.16 46.37
N LYS A 26 40.05 18.41 47.33
CA LYS A 26 39.74 18.88 48.71
C LYS A 26 38.87 20.14 48.75
N LEU A 27 38.00 20.33 47.77
CA LEU A 27 37.06 21.44 47.77
C LEU A 27 35.97 21.21 48.82
N PRO A 28 35.46 22.26 49.50
CA PRO A 28 34.40 22.14 50.50
C PRO A 28 33.04 21.94 49.82
N ILE A 29 32.79 20.72 49.32
CA ILE A 29 31.62 20.35 48.49
C ILE A 29 30.60 19.46 49.22
N GLY A 30 30.67 19.37 50.55
CA GLY A 30 29.82 18.49 51.35
C GLY A 30 30.34 17.05 51.43
N GLY A 31 29.66 16.22 52.22
CA GLY A 31 30.02 14.81 52.40
C GLY A 31 29.43 13.90 51.33
N PHE A 32 29.90 12.65 51.25
CA PHE A 32 29.34 11.65 50.34
C PHE A 32 27.82 11.46 50.49
N GLY A 33 27.31 11.51 51.73
CA GLY A 33 25.88 11.39 52.02
C GLY A 33 25.04 12.51 51.38
N ASP A 34 25.59 13.73 51.31
CA ASP A 34 24.94 14.88 50.68
C ASP A 34 24.79 14.66 49.17
N TRP A 35 25.80 14.08 48.53
CA TRP A 35 25.77 13.75 47.10
C TRP A 35 24.81 12.60 46.78
N VAL A 36 24.77 11.56 47.62
CA VAL A 36 23.78 10.47 47.47
C VAL A 36 22.37 11.00 47.64
N ALA A 37 22.12 11.85 48.64
CA ALA A 37 20.82 12.49 48.85
C ALA A 37 20.45 13.38 47.66
N GLY A 38 21.38 14.19 47.15
CA GLY A 38 21.18 15.03 45.96
C GLY A 38 20.82 14.22 44.72
N ALA A 39 21.52 13.12 44.46
CA ALA A 39 21.21 12.21 43.34
C ALA A 39 19.83 11.58 43.49
N ALA A 40 19.47 11.12 44.69
CA ALA A 40 18.16 10.54 44.97
C ALA A 40 17.03 11.56 44.75
N ILE A 41 17.19 12.78 45.28
CA ILE A 41 16.23 13.88 45.07
C ILE A 41 16.12 14.20 43.58
N PHE A 42 17.23 14.30 42.85
CA PHE A 42 17.22 14.57 41.43
C PHE A 42 16.45 13.51 40.62
N LEU A 43 16.73 12.22 40.87
CA LEU A 43 16.04 11.11 40.20
C LEU A 43 14.54 11.08 40.54
N TRP A 44 14.21 11.36 41.80
CA TRP A 44 12.81 11.50 42.24
C TRP A 44 12.12 12.63 41.48
N LEU A 45 12.70 13.83 41.47
CA LEU A 45 12.18 15.01 40.77
C LEU A 45 11.99 14.74 39.28
N LEU A 46 12.96 14.09 38.63
CA LEU A 46 12.88 13.72 37.22
C LEU A 46 11.70 12.78 36.95
N THR A 47 11.50 11.80 37.84
CA THR A 47 10.43 10.79 37.72
C THR A 47 9.07 11.43 37.86
N ILE A 48 8.85 12.21 38.93
CA ILE A 48 7.56 12.86 39.19
C ILE A 48 7.25 13.95 38.16
N ALA A 49 8.27 14.60 37.59
CA ALA A 49 8.07 15.58 36.52
C ALA A 49 7.82 14.92 35.16
N THR A 50 8.28 13.69 34.94
CA THR A 50 8.14 13.05 33.62
C THR A 50 6.89 12.19 33.50
N VAL A 51 6.66 11.28 34.43
CA VAL A 51 5.64 10.22 34.26
C VAL A 51 4.21 10.79 34.25
N PRO A 52 3.76 11.55 35.26
CA PRO A 52 2.38 12.05 35.31
C PRO A 52 2.05 12.99 34.15
N TRP A 53 2.96 13.89 33.82
CA TRP A 53 2.78 14.84 32.72
C TRP A 53 2.75 14.14 31.35
N ASN A 54 3.60 13.13 31.14
CA ASN A 54 3.55 12.33 29.92
C ASN A 54 2.21 11.61 29.78
N ILE A 55 1.72 10.98 30.85
CA ILE A 55 0.41 10.30 30.85
C ILE A 55 -0.72 11.30 30.57
N HIS A 56 -0.69 12.48 31.19
CA HIS A 56 -1.70 13.52 30.98
C HIS A 56 -1.79 13.93 29.50
N PHE A 57 -0.67 14.33 28.91
CA PHE A 57 -0.65 14.83 27.52
C PHE A 57 -0.89 13.72 26.50
N GLN A 58 -0.38 12.52 26.70
CA GLN A 58 -0.70 11.38 25.83
C GLN A 58 -2.18 11.04 25.85
N ALA A 59 -2.81 11.05 27.04
CA ALA A 59 -4.25 10.85 27.13
C ALA A 59 -5.04 11.97 26.43
N ARG A 60 -4.55 13.22 26.47
CA ARG A 60 -5.13 14.35 25.72
C ARG A 60 -4.99 14.18 24.20
N GLU A 61 -3.86 13.68 23.70
CA GLU A 61 -3.66 13.36 22.29
C GLU A 61 -4.69 12.33 21.82
N VAL A 62 -4.85 11.22 22.56
CA VAL A 62 -5.84 10.17 22.25
C VAL A 62 -7.27 10.72 22.20
N ILE A 63 -7.63 11.62 23.11
CA ILE A 63 -8.97 12.26 23.12
C ILE A 63 -9.19 13.09 21.84
N VAL A 64 -8.18 13.85 21.42
CA VAL A 64 -8.25 14.68 20.21
C VAL A 64 -8.34 13.82 18.96
N GLU A 65 -7.52 12.77 18.85
CA GLU A 65 -7.58 11.83 17.72
C GLU A 65 -8.92 11.09 17.66
N ALA A 66 -9.48 10.73 18.81
CA ALA A 66 -10.78 10.10 18.88
C ALA A 66 -11.89 11.07 18.42
N GLU A 67 -11.80 12.35 18.77
CA GLU A 67 -12.76 13.36 18.30
C GLU A 67 -12.66 13.54 16.78
N GLN A 68 -11.46 13.65 16.23
CA GLN A 68 -11.23 13.70 14.78
C GLN A 68 -11.72 12.43 14.06
N SER A 69 -11.45 11.25 14.62
CA SER A 69 -11.89 9.98 14.04
C SER A 69 -13.42 9.86 14.04
N ARG A 70 -14.10 10.39 15.06
CA ARG A 70 -15.56 10.47 15.13
C ARG A 70 -16.11 11.41 14.05
N GLU A 71 -15.48 12.57 13.85
CA GLU A 71 -15.81 13.49 12.76
C GLU A 71 -15.58 12.86 11.37
N ARG A 72 -14.66 11.89 11.27
CA ARG A 72 -14.39 11.09 10.07
C ARG A 72 -15.32 9.89 9.91
N GLY A 73 -16.32 9.72 10.78
CA GLY A 73 -17.26 8.60 10.74
C GLY A 73 -16.62 7.23 11.08
N ILE A 74 -15.42 7.22 11.63
CA ILE A 74 -14.72 6.00 12.03
C ILE A 74 -15.33 5.52 13.36
N PRO A 75 -15.73 4.24 13.48
CA PRO A 75 -16.28 3.72 14.72
C PRO A 75 -15.20 3.70 15.81
N ILE A 76 -15.52 4.27 16.97
CA ILE A 76 -14.61 4.34 18.12
C ILE A 76 -15.32 3.80 19.34
N ASP A 77 -14.58 3.01 20.11
CA ASP A 77 -15.03 2.52 21.40
C ASP A 77 -15.11 3.66 22.43
N ARG A 78 -16.32 4.05 22.79
CA ARG A 78 -16.60 5.12 23.75
C ARG A 78 -16.01 4.83 25.14
N VAL A 79 -15.92 3.56 25.53
CA VAL A 79 -15.36 3.15 26.83
C VAL A 79 -13.88 3.52 26.91
N LYS A 80 -13.13 3.32 25.83
CA LYS A 80 -11.70 3.68 25.75
C LYS A 80 -11.47 5.18 25.80
N VAL A 81 -12.32 5.97 25.14
CA VAL A 81 -12.24 7.44 25.17
C VAL A 81 -12.54 7.99 26.57
N GLU A 82 -13.53 7.44 27.26
CA GLU A 82 -13.86 7.85 28.62
C GLU A 82 -12.76 7.46 29.62
N TYR A 83 -12.14 6.28 29.44
CA TYR A 83 -10.95 5.91 30.18
C TYR A 83 -9.80 6.90 29.97
N ALA A 84 -9.53 7.31 28.72
CA ALA A 84 -8.51 8.32 28.42
C ALA A 84 -8.82 9.67 29.10
N ARG A 85 -10.08 10.12 29.12
CA ARG A 85 -10.51 11.34 29.83
C ARG A 85 -10.26 11.26 31.32
N MET A 86 -10.66 10.15 31.94
CA MET A 86 -10.40 9.90 33.35
C MET A 86 -8.90 9.91 33.64
N LEU A 87 -8.10 9.22 32.81
CA LEU A 87 -6.65 9.13 32.97
C LEU A 87 -6.00 10.51 32.85
N ALA A 88 -6.39 11.32 31.85
CA ALA A 88 -5.90 12.69 31.70
C ALA A 88 -6.17 13.52 32.96
N ARG A 89 -7.39 13.48 33.50
CA ARG A 89 -7.75 14.25 34.70
C ARG A 89 -6.99 13.77 35.94
N ARG A 90 -6.94 12.45 36.17
CA ARG A 90 -6.26 11.86 37.32
C ARG A 90 -4.75 12.12 37.27
N ALA A 91 -4.13 11.98 36.10
CA ALA A 91 -2.71 12.23 35.91
C ALA A 91 -2.34 13.70 36.21
N LEU A 92 -3.20 14.66 35.85
CA LEU A 92 -3.01 16.07 36.20
C LEU A 92 -3.05 16.28 37.72
N ILE A 93 -4.07 15.73 38.39
CA ILE A 93 -4.21 15.86 39.85
C ILE A 93 -3.02 15.22 40.56
N VAL A 94 -2.62 14.01 40.15
CA VAL A 94 -1.44 13.33 40.69
C VAL A 94 -0.18 14.14 40.44
N ALA A 95 0.01 14.70 39.24
CA ALA A 95 1.16 15.54 38.93
C ALA A 95 1.24 16.71 39.92
N ILE A 96 0.17 17.50 40.04
CA ILE A 96 0.16 18.69 40.90
C ILE A 96 0.37 18.30 42.36
N ALA A 97 -0.39 17.31 42.86
CA ALA A 97 -0.31 16.87 44.25
C ALA A 97 1.08 16.37 44.63
N VAL A 98 1.70 15.54 43.79
CA VAL A 98 3.04 14.99 44.06
C VAL A 98 4.11 16.07 44.03
N HIS A 99 4.02 17.05 43.13
CA HIS A 99 4.98 18.17 43.11
C HIS A 99 4.84 19.07 44.34
N LEU A 100 3.61 19.40 44.74
CA LEU A 100 3.37 20.19 45.96
C LEU A 100 3.84 19.46 47.22
N ALA A 101 3.51 18.18 47.34
CA ALA A 101 3.98 17.35 48.45
C ALA A 101 5.50 17.23 48.48
N THR A 102 6.14 17.07 47.31
CA THR A 102 7.60 17.00 47.20
C THR A 102 8.24 18.35 47.55
N ALA A 103 7.69 19.47 47.07
CA ALA A 103 8.19 20.81 47.40
C ALA A 103 8.09 21.08 48.91
N ALA A 104 6.96 20.74 49.54
CA ALA A 104 6.79 20.84 50.99
C ALA A 104 7.79 19.95 51.74
N GLY A 105 7.94 18.68 51.33
CA GLY A 105 8.89 17.75 51.94
C GLY A 105 10.34 18.23 51.85
N LEU A 106 10.77 18.72 50.69
CA LEU A 106 12.12 19.28 50.49
C LEU A 106 12.33 20.57 51.28
N TYR A 107 11.30 21.42 51.40
CA TYR A 107 11.35 22.61 52.25
C TYR A 107 11.57 22.23 53.73
N PHE A 108 10.81 21.26 54.26
CA PHE A 108 11.01 20.77 55.63
C PHE A 108 12.39 20.12 55.81
N LEU A 109 12.90 19.39 54.81
CA LEU A 109 14.27 18.87 54.83
C LEU A 109 15.32 19.98 54.86
N GLY A 110 15.05 21.13 54.23
CA GLY A 110 15.88 22.33 54.30
C GLY A 110 16.04 22.92 55.71
N LEU A 111 15.15 22.58 56.65
CA LEU A 111 15.27 22.96 58.06
C LEU A 111 16.21 22.04 58.85
N THR A 112 16.69 20.96 58.24
CA THR A 112 17.59 19.98 58.87
C THR A 112 19.06 20.23 58.52
N ARG A 113 19.98 19.35 58.96
CA ARG A 113 21.43 19.46 58.67
C ARG A 113 21.78 19.41 57.17
N LEU A 114 20.84 19.04 56.30
CA LEU A 114 20.97 19.03 54.84
C LEU A 114 20.66 20.40 54.21
N GLY A 115 20.51 21.46 55.02
CA GLY A 115 19.83 22.71 54.69
C GLY A 115 20.05 23.28 53.29
N THR A 116 21.31 23.40 52.85
CA THR A 116 21.62 23.93 51.51
C THR A 116 21.06 23.08 50.37
N LEU A 117 21.14 21.75 50.48
CA LEU A 117 20.60 20.84 49.47
C LEU A 117 19.06 20.78 49.49
N GLY A 118 18.46 20.91 50.68
CA GLY A 118 17.01 20.97 50.82
C GLY A 118 16.40 22.19 50.10
N TYR A 119 16.99 23.38 50.29
CA TYR A 119 16.51 24.60 49.63
C TYR A 119 16.72 24.59 48.12
N ILE A 120 17.91 24.17 47.65
CA ILE A 120 18.18 24.05 46.20
C ILE A 120 17.26 23.01 45.57
N GLY A 121 17.07 21.86 46.24
CA GLY A 121 16.15 20.83 45.80
C GLY A 121 14.70 21.33 45.73
N ALA A 122 14.24 22.10 46.70
CA ALA A 122 12.90 22.69 46.71
C ALA A 122 12.70 23.69 45.55
N ILE A 123 13.68 24.55 45.28
CA ILE A 123 13.65 25.47 44.12
C ILE A 123 13.61 24.68 42.81
N ALA A 124 14.46 23.65 42.68
CA ALA A 124 14.48 22.78 41.51
C ALA A 124 13.14 22.05 41.31
N ALA A 125 12.50 21.59 42.39
CA ALA A 125 11.20 20.95 42.34
C ALA A 125 10.12 21.91 41.80
N LEU A 126 10.09 23.15 42.30
CA LEU A 126 9.16 24.17 41.82
C LEU A 126 9.41 24.53 40.36
N LEU A 127 10.67 24.71 39.95
CA LEU A 127 11.03 24.98 38.55
C LEU A 127 10.60 23.83 37.63
N LEU A 128 10.85 22.58 38.02
CA LEU A 128 10.47 21.40 37.24
C LEU A 128 8.96 21.22 37.16
N THR A 129 8.22 21.68 38.18
CA THR A 129 6.75 21.73 38.16
C THR A 129 6.21 22.58 37.02
N VAL A 130 6.95 23.63 36.59
CA VAL A 130 6.51 24.53 35.51
C VAL A 130 7.16 24.17 34.17
N LEU A 131 8.47 23.91 34.18
CA LEU A 131 9.25 23.75 32.95
C LEU A 131 8.85 22.51 32.15
N ARG A 132 8.68 21.38 32.83
CA ARG A 132 8.38 20.11 32.15
C ARG A 132 6.98 20.08 31.53
N PRO A 133 5.92 20.59 32.19
CA PRO A 133 4.62 20.76 31.56
C PRO A 133 4.65 21.69 30.37
N LEU A 134 5.41 22.78 30.43
CA LEU A 134 5.51 23.74 29.35
C LEU A 134 6.09 23.09 28.08
N LEU A 135 7.14 22.28 28.23
CA LEU A 135 7.72 21.51 27.12
C LEU A 135 6.73 20.50 26.53
N ARG A 136 6.00 19.78 27.38
CA ARG A 136 4.98 18.81 26.92
C ARG A 136 3.77 19.50 26.28
N PHE A 137 3.36 20.65 26.79
CA PHE A 137 2.33 21.49 26.19
C PHE A 137 2.75 21.98 24.81
N TYR A 138 4.00 22.43 24.65
CA TYR A 138 4.55 22.79 23.33
C TYR A 138 4.53 21.60 22.36
N GLN A 139 4.95 20.42 22.80
CA GLN A 139 4.88 19.20 21.98
C GLN A 139 3.43 18.87 21.57
N PHE A 140 2.49 18.97 22.50
CA PHE A 140 1.07 18.78 22.25
C PHE A 140 0.53 19.81 21.24
N LEU A 141 0.94 21.08 21.33
CA LEU A 141 0.58 22.11 20.36
C LEU A 141 1.12 21.78 18.97
N VAL A 142 2.39 21.35 18.86
CA VAL A 142 2.99 20.93 17.59
C VAL A 142 2.23 19.74 17.02
N PHE A 143 1.90 18.74 17.84
CA PHE A 143 1.06 17.60 17.44
C PHE A 143 -0.28 18.09 16.87
N ARG A 144 -0.98 18.99 17.58
CA ARG A 144 -2.26 19.54 17.15
C ARG A 144 -2.15 20.31 15.83
N LEU A 145 -1.12 21.15 15.69
CA LEU A 145 -0.87 21.93 14.49
C LEU A 145 -0.53 21.04 13.29
N ARG A 146 0.23 19.96 13.49
CA ARG A 146 0.50 18.99 12.42
C ARG A 146 -0.77 18.27 11.97
N GLY A 147 -1.63 17.89 12.90
CA GLY A 147 -2.93 17.30 12.57
C GLY A 147 -3.79 18.25 11.74
N LEU A 148 -3.86 19.53 12.11
CA LEU A 148 -4.58 20.55 11.35
C LEU A 148 -3.93 20.81 9.98
N LEU A 149 -2.60 20.91 9.92
CA LEU A 149 -1.87 21.09 8.66
C LEU A 149 -2.13 19.93 7.71
N GLN A 150 -2.17 18.69 8.19
CA GLN A 150 -2.49 17.53 7.36
C GLN A 150 -3.90 17.64 6.76
N GLU A 151 -4.87 18.11 7.53
CA GLU A 151 -6.25 18.35 7.04
C GLU A 151 -6.32 19.48 6.01
N VAL A 152 -5.43 20.47 6.08
CA VAL A 152 -5.32 21.56 5.09
C VAL A 152 -4.58 21.10 3.82
N THR A 153 -3.49 20.35 3.96
CA THR A 153 -2.67 19.89 2.83
C THR A 153 -3.35 18.78 2.03
N TYR A 154 -4.16 17.93 2.68
CA TYR A 154 -4.92 16.86 2.04
C TYR A 154 -6.41 17.04 2.37
N PRO A 155 -7.10 17.98 1.73
CA PRO A 155 -8.50 18.23 1.98
C PRO A 155 -9.36 17.02 1.62
N ARG A 156 -10.54 16.94 2.23
CA ARG A 156 -11.41 15.75 2.18
C ARG A 156 -11.93 15.52 0.77
N GLU A 157 -12.16 16.62 0.06
CA GLU A 157 -12.63 16.67 -1.32
C GLU A 157 -11.64 15.94 -2.24
N ASP A 158 -10.34 16.21 -2.10
CA ASP A 158 -9.29 15.59 -2.93
C ASP A 158 -9.16 14.09 -2.68
N VAL A 159 -9.29 13.63 -1.43
CA VAL A 159 -9.23 12.20 -1.08
C VAL A 159 -10.48 11.46 -1.60
N VAL A 160 -11.66 12.08 -1.50
CA VAL A 160 -12.90 11.54 -2.04
C VAL A 160 -12.84 11.47 -3.57
N GLU A 161 -12.34 12.53 -4.22
CA GLU A 161 -12.10 12.55 -5.66
C GLU A 161 -11.14 11.43 -6.06
N LEU A 162 -10.00 11.28 -5.36
CA LEU A 162 -9.04 10.22 -5.64
C LEU A 162 -9.67 8.83 -5.49
N ARG A 163 -10.47 8.58 -4.44
CA ARG A 163 -11.19 7.31 -4.26
C ARG A 163 -12.14 7.05 -5.42
N HIS A 164 -12.88 8.05 -5.87
CA HIS A 164 -13.77 7.92 -7.03
C HIS A 164 -12.98 7.61 -8.31
N ARG A 165 -11.83 8.27 -8.52
CA ARG A 165 -10.95 8.01 -9.66
C ARG A 165 -10.37 6.59 -9.61
N VAL A 166 -9.97 6.10 -8.43
CA VAL A 166 -9.47 4.73 -8.25
C VAL A 166 -10.57 3.71 -8.53
N ASN A 167 -11.77 3.89 -7.99
CA ASN A 167 -12.89 2.99 -8.26
C ASN A 167 -13.24 2.95 -9.76
N ALA A 168 -13.26 4.11 -10.42
CA ALA A 168 -13.50 4.19 -11.86
C ALA A 168 -12.42 3.45 -12.67
N LEU A 169 -11.15 3.56 -12.28
CA LEU A 169 -10.05 2.82 -12.90
C LEU A 169 -10.16 1.31 -12.65
N GLU A 170 -10.53 0.88 -11.44
CA GLU A 170 -10.76 -0.53 -11.13
C GLU A 170 -11.89 -1.13 -11.99
N ASP A 171 -13.00 -0.39 -12.14
CA ASP A 171 -14.12 -0.81 -12.97
C ASP A 171 -13.73 -0.87 -14.46
N GLU A 172 -12.92 0.09 -14.93
CA GLU A 172 -12.40 0.09 -16.29
C GLU A 172 -11.42 -1.07 -16.56
N VAL A 173 -10.54 -1.37 -15.61
CA VAL A 173 -9.63 -2.52 -15.68
C VAL A 173 -10.42 -3.84 -15.69
N LYS A 174 -11.46 -3.98 -14.87
CA LYS A 174 -12.34 -5.17 -14.89
C LYS A 174 -13.03 -5.31 -16.25
N ARG A 175 -13.58 -4.23 -16.80
CA ARG A 175 -14.22 -4.22 -18.11
C ARG A 175 -13.24 -4.63 -19.22
N LEU A 176 -12.01 -4.13 -19.18
CA LEU A 176 -10.97 -4.52 -20.14
C LEU A 176 -10.57 -5.99 -19.98
N ALA A 177 -10.44 -6.48 -18.74
CA ALA A 177 -10.15 -7.88 -18.48
C ALA A 177 -11.26 -8.80 -19.04
N GLU A 178 -12.54 -8.45 -18.83
CA GLU A 178 -13.67 -9.20 -19.39
C GLU A 178 -13.69 -9.19 -20.93
N GLN A 179 -13.29 -8.09 -21.57
CA GLN A 179 -13.21 -8.00 -23.03
C GLN A 179 -12.04 -8.79 -23.63
N LEU A 180 -10.97 -9.00 -22.85
CA LEU A 180 -9.77 -9.72 -23.25
C LEU A 180 -9.77 -11.19 -22.82
N ASP A 181 -10.77 -11.61 -22.05
CA ASP A 181 -10.90 -12.98 -21.56
C ASP A 181 -11.24 -13.95 -22.69
N ALA A 182 -10.31 -14.84 -23.05
CA ALA A 182 -10.51 -15.83 -24.09
C ALA A 182 -11.53 -16.93 -23.72
N GLU A 183 -11.82 -17.13 -22.43
CA GLU A 183 -12.81 -18.12 -21.98
C GLU A 183 -14.24 -17.61 -22.11
N ASN A 184 -14.44 -16.29 -22.13
CA ASN A 184 -15.74 -15.67 -22.31
C ASN A 184 -16.14 -15.66 -23.80
N PRO A 185 -17.21 -16.37 -24.22
CA PRO A 185 -17.62 -16.46 -25.64
C PRO A 185 -18.00 -15.11 -26.27
N TYR A 186 -18.35 -14.11 -25.45
CA TYR A 186 -18.74 -12.78 -25.90
C TYR A 186 -17.58 -11.78 -25.93
N SER A 187 -16.40 -12.17 -25.45
CA SER A 187 -15.21 -11.32 -25.44
C SER A 187 -14.74 -11.01 -26.86
N TYR A 188 -13.95 -9.94 -26.97
CA TYR A 188 -13.40 -9.55 -28.27
C TYR A 188 -12.42 -10.60 -28.79
N VAL A 189 -11.61 -11.18 -27.89
CA VAL A 189 -10.61 -12.20 -28.23
C VAL A 189 -11.30 -13.48 -28.71
N ALA A 190 -12.34 -13.95 -28.03
CA ALA A 190 -13.07 -15.16 -28.42
C ALA A 190 -13.77 -14.97 -29.79
N LYS A 191 -14.39 -13.80 -30.02
CA LYS A 191 -15.00 -13.48 -31.32
C LYS A 191 -13.96 -13.44 -32.44
N HIS A 192 -12.79 -12.86 -32.17
CA HIS A 192 -11.72 -12.80 -33.16
C HIS A 192 -11.17 -14.19 -33.50
N GLN A 193 -10.96 -15.06 -32.50
CA GLN A 193 -10.56 -16.45 -32.71
C GLN A 193 -11.61 -17.25 -33.46
N ALA A 194 -12.90 -17.10 -33.13
CA ALA A 194 -14.00 -17.75 -33.83
C ALA A 194 -14.05 -17.32 -35.31
N PHE A 195 -13.91 -16.02 -35.58
CA PHE A 195 -13.84 -15.50 -36.94
C PHE A 195 -12.64 -16.02 -37.73
N GLN A 196 -11.45 -16.07 -37.10
CA GLN A 196 -10.26 -16.66 -37.71
C GLN A 196 -10.46 -18.15 -38.05
N ASN A 197 -11.02 -18.93 -37.12
CA ASN A 197 -11.30 -20.35 -37.35
C ASN A 197 -12.30 -20.55 -38.49
N GLN A 198 -13.35 -19.74 -38.54
CA GLN A 198 -14.33 -19.78 -39.62
C GLN A 198 -13.67 -19.46 -40.97
N THR A 199 -12.83 -18.42 -41.02
CA THR A 199 -12.08 -18.04 -42.23
C THR A 199 -11.18 -19.18 -42.71
N LEU A 200 -10.49 -19.87 -41.79
CA LEU A 200 -9.65 -21.02 -42.13
C LEU A 200 -10.46 -22.19 -42.71
N VAL A 201 -11.66 -22.46 -42.15
CA VAL A 201 -12.55 -23.50 -42.68
C VAL A 201 -13.05 -23.14 -44.08
N GLU A 202 -13.48 -21.89 -44.28
CA GLU A 202 -13.94 -21.39 -45.58
C GLU A 202 -12.83 -21.47 -46.64
N GLN A 203 -11.59 -21.08 -46.28
CA GLN A 203 -10.42 -21.23 -47.16
C GLN A 203 -10.15 -22.70 -47.50
N ALA A 204 -10.26 -23.62 -46.53
CA ALA A 204 -10.08 -25.05 -46.77
C ALA A 204 -11.18 -25.66 -47.66
N GLN A 205 -12.40 -25.10 -47.63
CA GLN A 205 -13.50 -25.51 -48.50
C GLN A 205 -13.29 -24.98 -49.93
N LEU A 206 -12.92 -23.70 -50.08
CA LEU A 206 -12.60 -23.10 -51.37
C LEU A 206 -11.46 -23.86 -52.07
N ARG A 207 -10.40 -24.20 -51.33
CA ARG A 207 -9.28 -24.98 -51.86
C ARG A 207 -9.71 -26.34 -52.38
N ARG A 208 -10.55 -27.06 -51.61
CA ARG A 208 -11.12 -28.34 -52.04
C ARG A 208 -12.01 -28.21 -53.28
N ALA A 209 -12.83 -27.16 -53.36
CA ALA A 209 -13.66 -26.90 -54.53
C ALA A 209 -12.81 -26.61 -55.79
N HIS A 210 -11.71 -25.88 -55.64
CA HIS A 210 -10.74 -25.65 -56.72
C HIS A 210 -10.07 -26.95 -57.18
N GLU A 211 -9.65 -27.80 -56.24
CA GLU A 211 -9.05 -29.10 -56.55
C GLU A 211 -10.04 -30.04 -57.27
N ASP A 212 -11.30 -30.09 -56.83
CA ASP A 212 -12.36 -30.88 -57.49
C ASP A 212 -12.66 -30.35 -58.90
N LEU A 213 -12.76 -29.03 -59.07
CA LEU A 213 -12.97 -28.42 -60.39
C LEU A 213 -11.81 -28.74 -61.34
N ALA A 214 -10.56 -28.65 -60.87
CA ALA A 214 -9.39 -28.99 -61.66
C ALA A 214 -9.37 -30.49 -62.04
N ALA A 215 -9.74 -31.38 -61.12
CA ALA A 215 -9.86 -32.81 -61.39
C ALA A 215 -10.94 -33.12 -62.44
N ARG A 216 -12.12 -32.49 -62.34
CA ARG A 216 -13.20 -32.62 -63.34
C ARG A 216 -12.76 -32.09 -64.70
N GLN A 217 -12.13 -30.92 -64.75
CA GLN A 217 -11.62 -30.34 -65.99
C GLN A 217 -10.60 -31.28 -66.67
N ALA A 218 -9.70 -31.90 -65.89
CA ALA A 218 -8.74 -32.87 -66.41
C ALA A 218 -9.45 -34.13 -66.96
N ALA A 219 -10.45 -34.65 -66.25
CA ALA A 219 -11.24 -35.80 -66.70
C ALA A 219 -12.04 -35.49 -67.97
N ASP A 220 -12.68 -34.32 -68.04
CA ASP A 220 -13.44 -33.86 -69.21
C ASP A 220 -12.52 -33.67 -70.42
N ALA A 221 -11.31 -33.13 -70.23
CA ALA A 221 -10.33 -32.98 -71.29
C ALA A 221 -9.89 -34.33 -71.87
N VAL A 222 -9.67 -35.34 -71.02
CA VAL A 222 -9.38 -36.71 -71.46
C VAL A 222 -10.58 -37.28 -72.23
N ARG A 223 -11.80 -37.13 -71.70
CA ARG A 223 -13.02 -37.64 -72.34
C ARG A 223 -13.26 -37.02 -73.71
N LEU A 224 -13.10 -35.70 -73.83
CA LEU A 224 -13.20 -34.97 -75.09
C LEU A 224 -12.14 -35.42 -76.11
N ALA A 225 -10.91 -35.71 -75.66
CA ALA A 225 -9.86 -36.22 -76.52
C ALA A 225 -10.22 -37.62 -77.07
N ASP A 226 -10.74 -38.51 -76.22
CA ASP A 226 -11.19 -39.85 -76.62
C ASP A 226 -12.40 -39.78 -77.57
N GLU A 227 -13.41 -38.96 -77.26
CA GLU A 227 -14.57 -38.72 -78.13
C GLU A 227 -14.14 -38.17 -79.50
N ALA A 228 -13.18 -37.23 -79.53
CA ALA A 228 -12.63 -36.71 -80.78
C ALA A 228 -11.88 -37.78 -81.59
N GLN A 229 -11.07 -38.63 -80.93
CA GLN A 229 -10.39 -39.74 -81.59
C GLN A 229 -11.38 -40.74 -82.19
N GLN A 230 -12.44 -41.09 -81.45
CA GLN A 230 -13.50 -41.99 -81.93
C GLN A 230 -14.24 -41.39 -83.13
N ALA A 231 -14.62 -40.11 -83.07
CA ALA A 231 -15.26 -39.41 -84.19
C ALA A 231 -14.37 -39.37 -85.44
N ILE A 232 -13.06 -39.14 -85.28
CA ILE A 232 -12.09 -39.19 -86.38
C ILE A 232 -12.00 -40.60 -86.97
N ALA A 233 -11.95 -41.64 -86.14
CA ALA A 233 -11.91 -43.02 -86.60
C ALA A 233 -13.17 -43.39 -87.40
N GLN A 234 -14.34 -43.00 -86.92
CA GLN A 234 -15.63 -43.23 -87.59
C GLN A 234 -15.70 -42.48 -88.94
N LEU A 235 -15.32 -41.21 -88.99
CA LEU A 235 -15.24 -40.44 -90.24
C LEU A 235 -14.25 -41.06 -91.24
N SER A 236 -13.13 -41.60 -90.75
CA SER A 236 -12.15 -42.30 -91.59
C SER A 236 -12.70 -43.62 -92.13
N GLU A 237 -13.49 -44.36 -91.34
CA GLU A 237 -14.16 -45.59 -91.75
C GLU A 237 -15.25 -45.31 -92.79
N ASP A 238 -16.08 -44.30 -92.55
CA ASP A 238 -17.10 -43.82 -93.49
C ASP A 238 -16.48 -43.33 -94.81
N ALA A 239 -15.36 -42.60 -94.75
CA ALA A 239 -14.61 -42.21 -95.94
C ALA A 239 -14.05 -43.42 -96.71
N ARG A 240 -13.65 -44.48 -96.01
CA ARG A 240 -13.17 -45.73 -96.61
C ARG A 240 -14.31 -46.51 -97.27
N PHE A 241 -15.48 -46.57 -96.64
CA PHE A 241 -16.69 -47.16 -97.20
C PHE A 241 -17.13 -46.41 -98.47
N LEU A 242 -17.18 -45.08 -98.43
CA LEU A 242 -17.48 -44.25 -99.61
C LEU A 242 -16.45 -44.45 -100.74
N GLY A 243 -15.18 -44.67 -100.39
CA GLY A 243 -14.14 -45.08 -101.33
C GLY A 243 -14.43 -46.42 -102.01
N GLN A 244 -14.82 -47.44 -101.24
CA GLN A 244 -15.19 -48.77 -101.74
C GLN A 244 -16.46 -48.73 -102.60
N VAL A 245 -17.48 -47.96 -102.21
CA VAL A 245 -18.70 -47.76 -103.02
C VAL A 245 -18.37 -47.06 -104.35
N ARG A 246 -17.45 -46.08 -104.33
CA ARG A 246 -16.97 -45.42 -105.54
C ARG A 246 -16.22 -46.39 -106.47
N GLU A 247 -15.41 -47.30 -105.93
CA GLU A 247 -14.78 -48.36 -106.73
C GLU A 247 -15.79 -49.35 -107.30
N LEU A 248 -16.81 -49.75 -106.53
CA LEU A 248 -17.90 -50.62 -106.99
C LEU A 248 -18.71 -50.00 -108.14
N ILE A 249 -19.03 -48.70 -108.05
CA ILE A 249 -19.69 -47.96 -109.15
C ILE A 249 -18.78 -47.89 -110.39
N ARG A 250 -17.47 -47.70 -110.19
CA ARG A 250 -16.49 -47.68 -111.30
C ARG A 250 -16.37 -49.06 -111.96
N PHE A 251 -16.42 -50.13 -111.17
CA PHE A 251 -16.40 -51.52 -111.64
C PHE A 251 -17.65 -51.85 -112.47
N PHE A 252 -18.84 -51.48 -111.99
CA PHE A 252 -20.10 -51.65 -112.72
C PHE A 252 -20.20 -50.80 -114.00
N LYS A 253 -19.49 -49.68 -114.09
CA LYS A 253 -19.48 -48.81 -115.27
C LYS A 253 -18.47 -49.27 -116.34
N GLN A 254 -17.65 -50.29 -116.06
CA GLN A 254 -16.65 -50.86 -116.97
C GLN A 254 -16.98 -52.30 -117.43
N ALA A 255 -18.10 -52.87 -116.98
CA ALA A 255 -18.67 -54.15 -117.45
C ALA A 255 -19.91 -53.87 -118.32
#